data_AF-A0A3S2MXE3-F1
#
_entry.id   AF-A0A3S2MXE3-F1
#
_cell.length_a   1.000
_cell.length_b   1.000
_cell.length_c   1.000
_cell.angle_alpha   90.00
_cell.angle_beta   90.00
_cell.angle_gamma   90.00
#
_symmetry.space_group_name_H-M   'P 1'
#
loop_
_entity.id
_entity.type
_entity.pdbx_description
1 polymer ?
#
loop_
_entity_poly.entity_id
_entity_poly.type
_entity_poly.pdbx_seq_one_letter_code
_entity_poly.pdbx_strand_id
1 'polypeptide(L)'
;MSVPPNLQCLCDRQFSRFVKYTGYGNAAGLLAARGLLNGRRNSGDSQFASHYSSDSDSDTEEYREAKAKINLVTGRVEAEQPDPMEGMTEEEKEEEARRLISMINRLSRDQIIQPMGVTAEGRLAPLYQQDEGLSLEEEEEIRHESRNEEGQTD
;
A
#
# COMPACT_ATOMS: atom_id res chain seq x y z
N MET A 1 -29.32 -14.72 -1.69
CA MET A 1 -29.18 -13.33 -2.16
C MET A 1 -28.23 -13.35 -3.34
N SER A 2 -28.77 -13.27 -4.56
CA SER A 2 -27.99 -13.34 -5.80
C SER A 2 -27.42 -11.96 -6.08
N VAL A 3 -26.09 -11.81 -6.00
CA VAL A 3 -25.42 -10.60 -6.46
C VAL A 3 -25.62 -10.53 -7.97
N PRO A 4 -26.16 -9.42 -8.53
CA PRO A 4 -26.51 -9.37 -9.95
C PRO A 4 -25.25 -9.54 -10.83
N PRO A 5 -25.32 -10.35 -11.91
CA PRO A 5 -24.18 -10.71 -12.76
C PRO A 5 -23.61 -9.54 -13.59
N ASN A 6 -24.18 -8.34 -13.48
CA ASN A 6 -23.87 -7.21 -14.34
C ASN A 6 -22.63 -6.40 -13.91
N LEU A 7 -22.05 -6.67 -12.74
CA LEU A 7 -20.79 -6.03 -12.31
C LEU A 7 -19.54 -6.84 -12.71
N GLN A 8 -19.70 -8.14 -12.97
CA GLN A 8 -18.57 -9.00 -13.37
C GLN A 8 -17.99 -8.57 -14.73
N CYS A 9 -18.83 -8.06 -15.64
CA CYS A 9 -18.50 -7.79 -17.05
C CYS A 9 -17.68 -6.51 -17.27
N LEU A 10 -17.59 -5.61 -16.28
CA LEU A 10 -16.81 -4.36 -16.36
C LEU A 10 -15.39 -4.50 -15.76
N CYS A 11 -15.16 -5.53 -14.93
CA CYS A 11 -13.91 -5.71 -14.19
C CYS A 11 -12.81 -6.44 -14.97
N ASP A 12 -13.13 -7.13 -16.06
CA ASP A 12 -12.16 -8.01 -16.72
C ASP A 12 -11.11 -7.28 -17.56
N ARG A 13 -11.24 -5.96 -17.82
CA ARG A 13 -10.40 -5.31 -18.86
C ARG A 13 -9.80 -3.94 -18.58
N GLN A 14 -9.95 -3.35 -17.39
CA GLN A 14 -9.09 -2.22 -17.03
C GLN A 14 -8.96 -2.06 -15.52
N PHE A 15 -8.07 -2.85 -14.92
CA PHE A 15 -7.62 -2.72 -13.52
C PHE A 15 -7.40 -1.25 -13.13
N SER A 16 -6.73 -0.50 -14.01
CA SER A 16 -6.43 0.91 -13.82
C SER A 16 -7.69 1.78 -13.72
N ARG A 17 -8.72 1.56 -14.56
CA ARG A 17 -10.00 2.29 -14.45
C ARG A 17 -10.76 1.90 -13.19
N PHE A 18 -10.79 0.61 -12.86
CA PHE A 18 -11.49 0.13 -11.68
C PHE A 18 -10.93 0.80 -10.41
N VAL A 19 -9.61 0.71 -10.20
CA VAL A 19 -8.94 1.37 -9.06
C VAL A 19 -9.11 2.88 -9.08
N LYS A 20 -9.03 3.53 -10.26
CA LYS A 20 -9.23 4.98 -10.43
C LYS A 20 -10.58 5.45 -9.90
N TYR A 21 -11.67 4.72 -10.15
CA TYR A 21 -13.01 5.14 -9.76
C TYR A 21 -13.48 4.58 -8.41
N THR A 22 -12.89 3.48 -7.93
CA THR A 22 -13.27 2.89 -6.65
C THR A 22 -12.32 3.21 -5.51
N GLY A 23 -11.05 3.48 -5.79
CA GLY A 23 -9.98 3.50 -4.80
C GLY A 23 -9.40 2.10 -4.56
N TYR A 24 -8.11 2.05 -4.27
CA TYR A 24 -7.37 0.81 -4.06
C TYR A 24 -7.84 0.10 -2.79
N GLY A 25 -8.15 0.82 -1.71
CA GLY A 25 -8.66 0.24 -0.47
C GLY A 25 -10.01 -0.46 -0.66
N ASN A 26 -10.93 0.19 -1.37
CA ASN A 26 -12.23 -0.39 -1.70
C ASN A 26 -12.11 -1.56 -2.69
N ALA A 27 -11.15 -1.50 -3.62
CA ALA A 27 -10.87 -2.56 -4.58
C ALA A 27 -10.08 -3.73 -3.96
N ALA A 28 -9.33 -3.51 -2.88
CA ALA A 28 -8.31 -4.42 -2.37
C ALA A 28 -8.86 -5.82 -2.11
N GLY A 29 -10.04 -5.94 -1.50
CA GLY A 29 -10.66 -7.26 -1.25
C GLY A 29 -10.97 -8.02 -2.54
N LEU A 30 -11.49 -7.33 -3.55
CA LEU A 30 -11.79 -7.93 -4.87
C LEU A 30 -10.51 -8.32 -5.61
N LEU A 31 -9.49 -7.47 -5.53
CA LEU A 31 -8.18 -7.70 -6.14
C LEU A 31 -7.44 -8.86 -5.46
N ALA A 32 -7.50 -8.94 -4.14
CA ALA A 32 -6.93 -10.02 -3.34
C ALA A 32 -7.55 -11.36 -3.70
N ALA A 33 -8.88 -11.43 -3.79
CA ALA A 33 -9.60 -12.65 -4.17
C ALA A 33 -9.25 -13.15 -5.58
N ARG A 34 -8.80 -12.26 -6.48
CA ARG A 34 -8.40 -12.59 -7.84
C ARG A 34 -6.89 -12.72 -8.06
N GLY A 35 -6.06 -12.48 -7.03
CA GLY A 35 -4.60 -12.49 -7.20
C GLY A 35 -4.09 -11.32 -8.06
N LEU A 36 -4.77 -10.17 -8.05
CA LEU A 36 -4.45 -9.01 -8.90
C LEU A 36 -3.87 -7.83 -8.12
N LEU A 37 -3.42 -8.04 -6.88
CA LEU A 37 -2.90 -6.96 -6.03
C LEU A 37 -1.60 -6.33 -6.56
N ASN A 38 -0.77 -7.09 -7.26
CA ASN A 38 0.50 -6.59 -7.80
C ASN A 38 0.32 -5.63 -9.00
N GLY A 39 -0.94 -5.32 -9.35
CA GLY A 39 -1.30 -4.82 -10.66
C GLY A 39 -0.93 -5.83 -11.74
N ARG A 40 -1.51 -5.72 -12.94
CA ARG A 40 -0.97 -6.49 -14.08
C ARG A 40 0.36 -5.87 -14.51
N ARG A 41 1.42 -6.03 -13.71
CA ARG A 41 2.79 -5.80 -14.15
C ARG A 41 3.19 -6.98 -15.04
N ASN A 42 2.78 -6.89 -16.30
CA ASN A 42 3.55 -7.42 -17.41
C ASN A 42 3.75 -8.95 -17.44
N SER A 43 2.68 -9.75 -17.33
CA SER A 43 2.74 -11.09 -17.95
C SER A 43 2.57 -10.87 -19.45
N GLY A 44 3.69 -10.83 -20.18
CA GLY A 44 3.75 -10.68 -21.64
C GLY A 44 3.16 -11.86 -22.42
N ASP A 45 2.16 -12.55 -21.88
CA ASP A 45 1.65 -13.81 -22.43
C ASP A 45 0.14 -13.98 -22.17
N SER A 46 -0.65 -13.00 -22.61
CA SER A 46 -2.03 -13.30 -22.98
C SER A 46 -2.27 -12.76 -24.38
N GLN A 47 -2.39 -13.68 -25.33
CA GLN A 47 -2.77 -13.53 -26.73
C GLN A 47 -4.20 -12.98 -26.90
N PHE A 48 -4.54 -11.96 -26.10
CA PHE A 48 -5.80 -11.23 -26.09
C PHE A 48 -5.57 -9.71 -25.86
N ALA A 49 -4.31 -9.24 -25.85
CA ALA A 49 -3.99 -7.82 -25.69
C ALA A 49 -4.14 -6.98 -26.96
N SER A 50 -4.73 -7.51 -28.04
CA SER A 50 -4.69 -6.88 -29.37
C SER A 50 -6.04 -6.39 -29.91
N HIS A 51 -7.09 -6.21 -29.09
CA HIS A 51 -8.38 -5.84 -29.67
C HIS A 51 -9.26 -4.83 -28.93
N TYR A 52 -8.70 -3.94 -28.09
CA TYR A 52 -9.44 -2.75 -27.65
C TYR A 52 -8.51 -1.53 -27.62
N SER A 53 -8.85 -0.58 -28.50
CA SER A 53 -8.13 0.65 -28.81
C SER A 53 -7.58 1.38 -27.59
N SER A 54 -6.30 1.69 -27.67
CA SER A 54 -5.50 2.45 -26.69
C SER A 54 -5.74 3.97 -26.75
N ASP A 55 -6.83 4.44 -27.38
CA ASP A 55 -6.97 5.87 -27.75
C ASP A 55 -8.24 6.56 -27.23
N SER A 56 -8.91 6.02 -26.20
CA SER A 56 -9.97 6.78 -25.54
C SER A 56 -9.46 7.32 -24.21
N ASP A 57 -8.83 8.49 -24.27
CA ASP A 57 -8.63 9.40 -23.14
C ASP A 57 -10.02 9.85 -22.63
N SER A 58 -10.76 8.92 -22.03
CA SER A 58 -12.07 9.16 -21.42
C SER A 58 -11.95 9.91 -20.09
N ASP A 59 -10.74 10.36 -19.76
CA ASP A 59 -10.45 11.20 -18.64
C ASP A 59 -11.09 12.56 -18.91
N THR A 60 -12.13 12.87 -18.15
CA THR A 60 -12.76 14.18 -18.20
C THR A 60 -11.80 15.22 -17.64
N GLU A 61 -11.95 16.48 -18.04
CA GLU A 61 -11.05 17.55 -17.61
C GLU A 61 -11.05 17.71 -16.10
N GLU A 62 -12.21 17.53 -15.47
CA GLU A 62 -12.37 17.56 -14.02
C GLU A 62 -11.53 16.47 -13.33
N TYR A 63 -11.41 15.29 -13.95
CA TYR A 63 -10.56 14.23 -13.40
C TYR A 63 -9.08 14.58 -13.50
N ARG A 64 -8.62 15.22 -14.59
CA ARG A 64 -7.21 15.59 -14.76
C ARG A 64 -6.78 16.61 -13.71
N GLU A 65 -7.62 17.61 -13.45
CA GLU A 65 -7.39 18.63 -12.43
C GLU A 65 -7.45 18.03 -11.01
N ALA A 66 -8.41 17.13 -10.77
CA ALA A 66 -8.61 16.53 -9.46
C ALA A 66 -7.64 15.39 -9.15
N LYS A 67 -6.97 14.79 -10.14
CA LYS A 67 -6.13 13.59 -9.98
C LYS A 67 -5.11 13.69 -8.84
N ALA A 68 -4.53 14.87 -8.65
CA ALA A 68 -3.56 15.13 -7.59
C ALA A 68 -4.17 15.14 -6.18
N LYS A 69 -5.49 15.34 -6.08
CA LYS A 69 -6.26 15.46 -4.82
C LYS A 69 -7.07 14.21 -4.50
N ILE A 70 -7.05 13.19 -5.36
CA ILE A 70 -7.78 11.95 -5.14
C ILE A 70 -7.03 11.08 -4.14
N ASN A 71 -7.71 10.70 -3.06
CA ASN A 71 -7.19 9.73 -2.11
C ASN A 71 -7.11 8.35 -2.78
N LEU A 72 -5.91 7.77 -2.83
CA LEU A 72 -5.66 6.49 -3.51
C LEU A 72 -6.38 5.31 -2.83
N VAL A 73 -6.65 5.40 -1.53
CA VAL A 73 -7.35 4.37 -0.77
C VAL A 73 -8.85 4.42 -1.07
N THR A 74 -9.45 5.62 -1.05
CA THR A 74 -10.91 5.79 -1.16
C THR A 74 -11.40 6.09 -2.57
N GLY A 75 -10.52 6.50 -3.48
CA GLY A 75 -10.83 6.83 -4.88
C GLY A 75 -11.61 8.12 -5.05
N ARG A 76 -11.65 8.98 -4.03
CA ARG A 76 -12.45 10.22 -4.00
C ARG A 76 -11.59 11.42 -3.61
N VAL A 77 -12.06 12.60 -3.98
CA VAL A 77 -11.51 13.85 -3.45
C VAL A 77 -12.14 14.06 -2.07
N GLU A 78 -11.30 14.12 -1.05
CA GLU A 78 -11.72 14.35 0.33
C GLU A 78 -11.52 15.84 0.69
N ALA A 79 -12.27 16.31 1.68
CA ALA A 79 -12.02 17.63 2.24
C ALA A 79 -10.67 17.62 2.95
N GLU A 80 -9.94 18.73 2.82
CA GLU A 80 -8.67 18.91 3.53
C GLU A 80 -8.95 18.89 5.03
N GLN A 81 -8.41 17.87 5.71
CA GLN A 81 -8.49 17.78 7.17
C GLN A 81 -7.32 18.55 7.77
N PRO A 82 -7.52 19.24 8.90
CA PRO A 82 -6.40 19.85 9.62
C PRO A 82 -5.37 18.79 10.01
N ASP A 83 -4.11 19.19 10.13
CA ASP A 83 -3.06 18.29 10.58
C ASP A 83 -3.41 17.79 12.00
N PRO A 84 -3.51 16.46 12.23
CA PRO A 84 -3.81 15.93 13.55
C PRO A 84 -2.79 16.33 14.63
N MET A 85 -1.59 16.78 14.24
CA MET A 85 -0.55 17.27 15.15
C MET A 85 -0.49 18.80 15.28
N GLU A 86 -1.42 19.54 14.65
CA GLU A 86 -1.45 21.00 14.73
C GLU A 86 -1.71 21.45 16.17
N GLY A 87 -0.86 22.34 16.69
CA GLY A 87 -0.99 22.89 18.05
C GLY A 87 -0.40 22.02 19.18
N MET A 88 0.16 20.85 18.88
CA MET A 88 0.91 20.04 19.85
C MET A 88 2.37 20.49 19.96
N THR A 89 2.91 20.46 21.17
CA THR A 89 4.36 20.62 21.42
C THR A 89 5.13 19.37 20.95
N GLU A 90 6.45 19.50 20.78
CA GLU A 90 7.27 18.36 20.33
C GLU A 90 7.24 17.19 21.32
N GLU A 91 7.23 17.49 22.63
CA GLU A 91 7.11 16.47 23.67
C GLU A 91 5.77 15.71 23.57
N GLU A 92 4.66 16.44 23.40
CA GLU A 92 3.33 15.82 23.25
C GLU A 92 3.24 14.95 21.98
N LYS A 93 3.88 15.38 20.88
CA LYS A 93 3.97 14.58 19.66
C LYS A 93 4.74 13.28 19.92
N GLU A 94 5.84 13.35 20.66
CA GLU A 94 6.62 12.16 21.00
C GLU A 94 5.84 11.21 21.92
N GLU A 95 5.11 11.73 22.90
CA GLU A 95 4.23 10.92 23.77
C GLU A 95 3.13 10.21 22.97
N GLU A 96 2.46 10.91 22.06
CA GLU A 96 1.41 10.30 21.23
C GLU A 96 2.01 9.29 20.23
N ALA A 97 3.22 9.52 19.72
CA ALA A 97 3.94 8.54 18.91
C ALA A 97 4.26 7.26 19.71
N ARG A 98 4.75 7.38 20.95
CA ARG A 98 4.98 6.24 21.86
C ARG A 98 3.68 5.49 22.14
N ARG A 99 2.58 6.21 22.35
CA ARG A 99 1.24 5.63 22.54
C ARG A 99 0.79 4.85 21.30
N LEU A 100 0.97 5.40 20.11
CA LEU A 100 0.64 4.75 18.85
C LEU A 100 1.41 3.44 18.66
N ILE A 101 2.73 3.46 18.89
CA ILE A 101 3.58 2.27 18.84
C ILE A 101 3.11 1.21 19.83
N SER A 102 2.77 1.62 21.06
CA SER A 102 2.23 0.72 22.08
C SER A 102 0.92 0.05 21.63
N MET A 103 0.02 0.81 21.00
CA MET A 103 -1.24 0.28 20.46
C MET A 103 -0.99 -0.72 19.32
N ILE A 104 -0.11 -0.39 18.36
CA ILE A 104 0.24 -1.29 17.24
C ILE A 104 0.86 -2.58 17.79
N ASN A 105 1.79 -2.47 18.75
CA ASN A 105 2.43 -3.62 19.38
C ASN A 105 1.43 -4.52 20.10
N ARG A 106 0.45 -3.93 20.79
CA ARG A 106 -0.63 -4.70 21.42
C ARG A 106 -1.45 -5.47 20.39
N LEU A 107 -1.90 -4.80 19.33
CA LEU A 107 -2.68 -5.44 18.26
C LEU A 107 -1.89 -6.57 17.57
N SER A 108 -0.58 -6.40 17.38
CA SER A 108 0.31 -7.41 16.80
C SER A 108 0.50 -8.61 17.73
N ARG A 109 0.76 -8.39 19.03
CA ARG A 109 0.91 -9.46 20.04
C ARG A 109 -0.35 -10.29 20.20
N ASP A 110 -1.51 -9.63 20.18
CA ASP A 110 -2.82 -10.28 20.28
C ASP A 110 -3.24 -10.95 18.95
N GLN A 111 -2.39 -10.91 17.91
CA GLN A 111 -2.65 -11.46 16.58
C GLN A 111 -3.92 -10.90 15.91
N ILE A 112 -4.31 -9.66 16.27
CA ILE A 112 -5.44 -8.96 15.66
C ILE A 112 -5.05 -8.41 14.29
N ILE A 113 -3.79 -7.95 14.16
CA ILE A 113 -3.21 -7.48 12.91
C ILE A 113 -1.98 -8.32 12.56
N GLN A 114 -1.78 -8.55 11.27
CA GLN A 114 -0.65 -9.31 10.75
C GLN A 114 -0.06 -8.55 9.55
N PRO A 115 1.25 -8.22 9.56
CA PRO A 115 1.90 -7.62 8.41
C PRO A 115 1.91 -8.58 7.20
N MET A 116 1.45 -8.09 6.04
CA MET A 116 1.32 -8.87 4.81
C MET A 116 1.99 -8.15 3.64
N GLY A 117 2.70 -8.91 2.80
CA GLY A 117 3.24 -8.50 1.52
C GLY A 117 2.44 -9.06 0.35
N VAL A 118 2.70 -8.54 -0.85
CA VAL A 118 2.11 -9.04 -2.10
C VAL A 118 3.17 -9.83 -2.86
N THR A 119 2.89 -11.09 -3.17
CA THR A 119 3.80 -11.96 -3.93
C THR A 119 3.82 -11.59 -5.42
N ALA A 120 4.79 -12.14 -6.18
CA ALA A 120 4.83 -11.98 -7.64
C ALA A 120 3.53 -12.44 -8.32
N GLU A 121 2.88 -13.47 -7.76
CA GLU A 121 1.58 -14.02 -8.17
C GLU A 121 0.38 -13.13 -7.77
N GLY A 122 0.62 -11.95 -7.18
CA GLY A 122 -0.41 -11.00 -6.78
C GLY A 122 -1.28 -11.45 -5.60
N ARG A 123 -0.82 -12.43 -4.82
CA ARG A 123 -1.49 -12.92 -3.60
C ARG A 123 -0.86 -12.31 -2.35
N LEU A 124 -1.63 -12.25 -1.27
CA LEU A 124 -1.11 -11.84 0.04
C LEU A 124 -0.33 -12.99 0.69
N ALA A 125 0.86 -12.69 1.19
CA ALA A 125 1.66 -13.59 2.01
C ALA A 125 2.23 -12.84 3.21
N PRO A 126 2.49 -13.48 4.35
CA PRO A 126 3.04 -12.78 5.51
C PRO A 126 4.46 -12.25 5.29
N LEU A 127 4.78 -11.07 5.84
CA LEU A 127 6.06 -10.39 5.56
C LEU A 127 7.29 -11.06 6.20
N TYR A 128 7.13 -11.86 7.26
CA TYR A 128 8.25 -12.46 8.00
C TYR A 128 9.11 -13.43 7.18
N GLN A 129 8.71 -13.78 5.96
CA GLN A 129 9.56 -14.53 5.03
C GLN A 129 10.63 -13.66 4.33
N GLN A 130 10.60 -12.32 4.52
CA GLN A 130 11.48 -11.36 3.84
C GLN A 130 12.42 -10.59 4.77
N ASP A 131 12.24 -10.70 6.10
CA ASP A 131 12.88 -9.84 7.10
C ASP A 131 14.23 -10.38 7.63
N GLU A 132 14.50 -11.69 7.43
CA GLU A 132 15.75 -12.35 7.86
C GLU A 132 17.02 -11.82 7.14
N GLY A 133 16.87 -10.93 6.15
CA GLY A 133 17.99 -10.35 5.41
C GLY A 133 18.38 -8.93 5.84
N LEU A 134 17.47 -8.16 6.42
CA LEU A 134 17.69 -6.71 6.65
C LEU A 134 18.20 -6.40 8.07
N SER A 135 17.83 -7.20 9.07
CA SER A 135 18.26 -6.97 10.45
C SER A 135 19.75 -7.26 10.68
N LEU A 136 20.38 -8.09 9.83
CA LEU A 136 21.80 -8.43 9.99
C LEU A 136 22.73 -7.31 9.53
N GLU A 137 22.36 -6.58 8.47
CA GLU A 137 23.19 -5.52 7.90
C GLU A 137 23.21 -4.28 8.83
N GLU A 138 22.05 -3.89 9.38
CA GLU A 138 21.95 -2.78 10.34
C GLU A 138 22.67 -3.10 11.67
N GLU A 139 22.57 -4.35 12.17
CA GLU A 139 23.30 -4.75 13.37
C GLU A 139 24.83 -4.85 13.16
N GLU A 140 25.29 -5.22 11.95
CA GLU A 140 26.72 -5.24 11.65
C GLU A 140 27.32 -3.84 11.47
N GLU A 141 26.59 -2.89 10.88
CA GLU A 141 27.03 -1.49 10.80
C GLU A 141 27.19 -0.87 12.19
N ILE A 142 26.21 -1.06 13.08
CA ILE A 142 26.28 -0.56 14.47
C ILE A 142 27.46 -1.18 15.23
N ARG A 143 27.73 -2.48 15.04
CA ARG A 143 28.88 -3.17 15.65
C ARG A 143 30.23 -2.70 15.07
N HIS A 144 30.27 -2.31 13.81
CA HIS A 144 31.48 -1.82 13.15
C HIS A 144 31.80 -0.38 13.57
N GLU A 145 30.78 0.45 13.76
CA GLU A 145 30.92 1.84 14.19
C GLU A 145 31.38 1.92 15.65
N SER A 146 30.80 1.09 16.54
CA SER A 146 31.23 1.02 17.95
C SER A 146 32.67 0.54 18.14
N ARG A 147 33.18 -0.31 17.22
CA ARG A 147 34.54 -0.86 17.32
C ARG A 147 35.62 0.12 16.84
N ASN A 148 35.26 1.07 15.99
CA ASN A 148 36.19 2.10 15.52
C ASN A 148 36.35 3.24 16.54
N GLU A 149 35.33 3.53 17.35
CA GLU A 149 35.41 4.58 18.38
C GLU A 149 36.26 4.19 19.60
N GLU A 150 36.33 2.90 19.94
CA GLU A 150 37.13 2.40 21.09
C GLU A 150 38.65 2.28 20.79
N GLY A 151 39.07 2.46 19.53
CA GLY A 151 40.47 2.29 19.09
C GLY A 151 41.31 3.57 19.03
N GLN A 152 40.76 4.72 19.42
CA GLN A 152 41.37 6.04 19.18
C GLN A 152 41.66 6.85 20.45
N THR A 153 41.81 6.17 21.59
CA THR A 153 42.37 6.76 22.81
C THR A 153 43.70 6.11 23.16
N ASP A 154 44.79 6.62 22.59
CA ASP A 154 46.11 6.75 23.24
C ASP A 154 47.00 7.73 22.46
#